data_AF-I3EJE4-F1
#
_entry.id   AF-I3EJE4-F1
#
_cell.length_a   1.000
_cell.length_b   1.000
_cell.length_c   1.000
_cell.angle_alpha   90.00
_cell.angle_beta   90.00
_cell.angle_gamma   90.00
#
_symmetry.space_group_name_H-M   'P 1'
#
loop_
_entity.id
_entity.type
_entity.pdbx_description
1 polymer ?
#
loop_
_entity_poly.entity_id
_entity_poly.type
_entity_poly.pdbx_seq_one_letter_code
_entity_poly.pdbx_strand_id
1 'polypeptide(L)'
;MVSYIDEQNVKEKVHKKLLNKQGCIELKEIDELFNIITEINKERKIFTDLPDPISNLAYNILYIQIAYRIIFKEYNEDYVISEIKGSIKHIDIVMDIIIKSAEELQDANKQAYYELMGNNHIIMAEVYKVRSTFYVYSIDILCESIDIPEIDARMTSDDVMIKLCELTESGECSRLQRALDILMKHGNNLTIADKIIDQSNAHELGISNDDINSLHLLTKLHKWTNSDFNMFIGQSVYKSIYNEIDNPEYDDTLYIKSLYNLYVMVFNMSVLKNITDTESYINENVNDIKELINELKHKKRMRICHEITESKVFNDIMEYSTYIKIRHFNIDSFKNNVINNYLKYAESIISCIISMPMHTENIELSGGNNEIVYINEPETTEVQSTDYSNTEVASALSPLLISSNTLTVNNPLYYNAQRDNEPEEIIVNENTGNANSCLSLSTESTNTFWNSKNIAIIAICILISIIILSIYLLYPNESKQV
;
A
#
# COMPACT_ATOMS: atom_id res chain seq x y z
N MET A 1 22.87 -10.05 -5.79
CA MET A 1 22.70 -8.99 -4.77
C MET A 1 23.36 -9.45 -3.48
N VAL A 2 24.00 -8.55 -2.72
CA VAL A 2 24.57 -8.88 -1.41
C VAL A 2 23.95 -7.94 -0.39
N SER A 3 23.13 -8.46 0.52
CA SER A 3 22.76 -7.72 1.71
C SER A 3 23.75 -8.00 2.82
N TYR A 4 24.06 -6.97 3.61
CA TYR A 4 24.90 -7.13 4.78
C TYR A 4 24.42 -6.24 5.91
N ILE A 5 24.27 -6.83 7.09
CA ILE A 5 24.06 -6.12 8.34
C ILE A 5 25.00 -6.70 9.40
N ASP A 6 25.68 -5.83 10.14
CA ASP A 6 26.52 -6.24 11.25
C ASP A 6 25.62 -6.64 12.43
N GLU A 7 25.50 -7.95 12.66
CA GLU A 7 24.67 -8.52 13.72
C GLU A 7 25.08 -8.04 15.12
N GLN A 8 26.37 -7.82 15.36
CA GLN A 8 26.83 -7.35 16.66
C GLN A 8 26.40 -5.89 16.86
N ASN A 9 26.51 -5.05 15.82
CA ASN A 9 26.02 -3.67 15.86
C ASN A 9 24.50 -3.61 16.07
N VAL A 10 23.73 -4.47 15.36
CA VAL A 10 22.27 -4.59 15.58
C VAL A 10 21.98 -4.97 17.03
N LYS A 11 22.65 -6.01 17.53
CA LYS A 11 22.46 -6.51 18.90
C LYS A 11 22.73 -5.43 19.94
N GLU A 12 23.85 -4.72 19.81
CA GLU A 12 24.22 -3.63 20.73
C GLU A 12 23.19 -2.49 20.71
N LYS A 13 22.72 -2.07 19.53
CA LYS A 13 21.72 -1.00 19.41
C LYS A 13 20.34 -1.43 19.93
N VAL A 14 19.90 -2.67 19.63
CA VAL A 14 18.64 -3.24 20.14
C VAL A 14 18.70 -3.36 21.66
N HIS A 15 19.75 -3.95 22.21
CA HIS A 15 19.96 -4.10 23.65
C HIS A 15 19.90 -2.74 24.35
N LYS A 16 20.60 -1.73 23.81
CA LYS A 16 20.62 -0.38 24.38
C LYS A 16 19.24 0.29 24.37
N LYS A 17 18.49 0.20 23.26
CA LYS A 17 17.20 0.87 23.10
C LYS A 17 16.06 0.17 23.83
N LEU A 18 16.15 -1.16 24.00
CA LEU A 18 15.11 -2.00 24.59
C LEU A 18 15.57 -2.65 25.91
N LEU A 19 16.55 -2.04 26.62
CA LEU A 19 17.28 -2.60 27.77
C LEU A 19 16.41 -3.12 28.93
N ASN A 20 15.17 -2.65 29.03
CA ASN A 20 14.23 -3.06 30.08
C ASN A 20 12.87 -3.50 29.52
N LYS A 21 12.80 -3.80 28.22
CA LYS A 21 11.54 -4.19 27.60
C LYS A 21 11.09 -5.54 28.16
N GLN A 22 9.85 -5.56 28.62
CA GLN A 22 9.13 -6.77 29.04
C GLN A 22 7.78 -6.84 28.32
N GLY A 23 7.23 -8.05 28.24
CA GLY A 23 5.94 -8.29 27.59
C GLY A 23 6.01 -8.21 26.07
N CYS A 24 4.86 -7.98 25.45
CA CYS A 24 4.74 -7.94 23.99
C CYS A 24 5.35 -6.67 23.38
N ILE A 25 5.89 -6.80 22.18
CA ILE A 25 6.38 -5.70 21.36
C ILE A 25 5.18 -4.95 20.77
N GLU A 26 5.12 -3.64 21.03
CA GLU A 26 4.07 -2.74 20.52
C GLU A 26 4.62 -1.84 19.42
N LEU A 27 3.75 -1.00 18.83
CA LEU A 27 4.12 -0.09 17.74
C LEU A 27 5.29 0.83 18.10
N LYS A 28 5.34 1.33 19.35
CA LYS A 28 6.43 2.20 19.81
C LYS A 28 7.80 1.50 19.73
N GLU A 29 7.87 0.22 20.10
CA GLU A 29 9.12 -0.53 20.00
C GLU A 29 9.46 -0.85 18.54
N ILE A 30 8.47 -1.09 17.67
CA ILE A 30 8.69 -1.24 16.22
C ILE A 30 9.30 0.04 15.62
N ASP A 31 8.83 1.22 16.02
CA ASP A 31 9.41 2.52 15.60
C ASP A 31 10.88 2.65 16.02
N GLU A 32 11.23 2.23 17.24
CA GLU A 32 12.64 2.19 17.69
C GLU A 32 13.49 1.23 16.85
N LEU A 33 12.94 0.07 16.46
CA LEU A 33 13.64 -0.84 15.55
C LEU A 33 13.87 -0.19 14.18
N PHE A 34 12.89 0.55 13.63
CA PHE A 34 13.07 1.29 12.38
C PHE A 34 14.15 2.36 12.46
N ASN A 35 14.23 3.06 13.60
CA ASN A 35 15.30 4.02 13.85
C ASN A 35 16.68 3.35 13.88
N ILE A 36 16.80 2.19 14.55
CA ILE A 36 18.04 1.39 14.56
C ILE A 36 18.45 1.00 13.14
N ILE A 37 17.51 0.47 12.34
CA ILE A 37 17.78 0.09 10.94
C ILE A 37 18.22 1.31 10.11
N THR A 38 17.58 2.46 10.31
CA THR A 38 17.91 3.70 9.61
C THR A 38 19.29 4.22 10.00
N GLU A 39 19.67 4.16 11.29
CA GLU A 39 21.01 4.51 11.76
C GLU A 39 22.08 3.61 11.15
N ILE A 40 21.87 2.29 11.19
CA ILE A 40 22.82 1.31 10.61
C ILE A 40 22.98 1.56 9.11
N ASN A 41 21.87 1.81 8.41
CA ASN A 41 21.89 2.10 6.97
C ASN A 41 22.68 3.39 6.62
N LYS A 42 22.65 4.40 7.49
CA LYS A 42 23.44 5.63 7.33
C LYS A 42 24.93 5.38 7.52
N GLU A 43 25.31 4.47 8.41
CA GLU A 43 26.71 4.06 8.63
C GLU A 43 27.23 3.23 7.45
N ARG A 44 26.43 2.27 6.99
CA ARG A 44 26.71 1.43 5.82
C ARG A 44 25.40 0.94 5.21
N LYS A 45 25.23 1.16 3.90
CA LYS A 45 24.04 0.68 3.19
C LYS A 45 23.84 -0.83 3.38
N ILE A 46 22.63 -1.21 3.79
CA ILE A 46 22.27 -2.62 4.04
C ILE A 46 22.16 -3.37 2.71
N PHE A 47 21.42 -2.79 1.77
CA PHE A 47 21.27 -3.32 0.42
C PHE A 47 22.23 -2.59 -0.52
N THR A 48 23.15 -3.32 -1.14
CA THR A 48 24.06 -2.81 -2.17
C THR A 48 23.75 -3.42 -3.53
N ASP A 49 24.22 -2.77 -4.60
CA ASP A 49 24.10 -3.25 -5.98
C ASP A 49 22.64 -3.38 -6.48
N LEU A 50 21.73 -2.63 -5.86
CA LEU A 50 20.37 -2.45 -6.36
C LEU A 50 20.31 -1.29 -7.37
N PRO A 51 19.56 -1.44 -8.48
CA PRO A 51 19.17 -0.31 -9.31
C PRO A 51 18.47 0.76 -8.46
N ASP A 52 18.83 2.02 -8.67
CA ASP A 52 18.30 3.15 -7.90
C ASP A 52 16.77 3.15 -7.75
N PRO A 53 15.96 2.85 -8.79
CA PRO A 53 14.51 2.89 -8.66
C PRO A 53 13.91 1.89 -7.67
N ILE A 54 14.57 0.73 -7.45
CA ILE A 54 14.08 -0.30 -6.52
C ILE A 54 14.81 -0.32 -5.18
N SER A 55 15.79 0.57 -4.97
CA SER A 55 16.48 0.69 -3.69
C SER A 55 15.53 1.10 -2.57
N ASN A 56 14.69 2.12 -2.79
CA ASN A 56 13.69 2.55 -1.81
C ASN A 56 12.60 1.49 -1.58
N LEU A 57 12.23 0.76 -2.64
CA LEU A 57 11.29 -0.36 -2.53
C LEU A 57 11.81 -1.42 -1.55
N ALA A 58 13.10 -1.80 -1.62
CA ALA A 58 13.69 -2.76 -0.70
C ALA A 58 13.57 -2.33 0.79
N TYR A 59 13.83 -1.06 1.11
CA TYR A 59 13.66 -0.55 2.47
C TYR A 59 12.18 -0.48 2.89
N ASN A 60 11.29 -0.10 1.98
CA ASN A 60 9.85 -0.11 2.24
C ASN A 60 9.36 -1.52 2.60
N ILE A 61 9.80 -2.54 1.86
CA ILE A 61 9.50 -3.94 2.16
C ILE A 61 10.14 -4.37 3.49
N LEU A 62 11.35 -3.91 3.81
CA LEU A 62 11.98 -4.17 5.11
C LEU A 62 11.14 -3.71 6.28
N TYR A 63 10.58 -2.50 6.21
CA TYR A 63 9.75 -1.97 7.28
C TYR A 63 8.47 -2.79 7.47
N ILE A 64 7.82 -3.21 6.37
CA ILE A 64 6.66 -4.11 6.42
C ILE A 64 7.04 -5.44 7.08
N GLN A 65 8.12 -6.07 6.62
CA GLN A 65 8.55 -7.39 7.11
C GLN A 65 8.88 -7.37 8.60
N ILE A 66 9.65 -6.37 9.05
CA ILE A 66 10.00 -6.21 10.47
C ILE A 66 8.74 -6.06 11.31
N ALA A 67 7.83 -5.15 10.93
CA ALA A 67 6.58 -4.95 11.66
C ALA A 67 5.77 -6.25 11.75
N TYR A 68 5.53 -6.91 10.62
CA TYR A 68 4.64 -8.07 10.56
C TYR A 68 5.20 -9.31 11.27
N ARG A 69 6.53 -9.46 11.33
CA ARG A 69 7.18 -10.58 12.03
C ARG A 69 7.21 -10.37 13.54
N ILE A 70 7.46 -9.14 13.97
CA ILE A 70 7.86 -8.85 15.35
C ILE A 70 6.69 -8.32 16.20
N ILE A 71 5.76 -7.56 15.62
CA ILE A 71 4.71 -6.90 16.39
C ILE A 71 3.82 -7.91 17.14
N PHE A 72 3.47 -7.56 18.38
CA PHE A 72 2.70 -8.36 19.33
C PHE A 72 3.33 -9.71 19.72
N LYS A 73 4.60 -9.93 19.40
CA LYS A 73 5.38 -11.04 19.93
C LYS A 73 5.97 -10.68 21.28
N GLU A 74 6.08 -11.68 22.15
CA GLU A 74 6.79 -11.50 23.41
C GLU A 74 8.24 -11.09 23.15
N TYR A 75 8.70 -10.05 23.84
CA TYR A 75 10.04 -9.53 23.65
C TYR A 75 11.07 -10.58 24.06
N ASN A 76 11.89 -10.95 23.09
CA ASN A 76 13.11 -11.70 23.28
C ASN A 76 14.14 -11.13 22.31
N GLU A 77 15.27 -10.66 22.84
CA GLU A 77 16.28 -9.96 22.05
C GLU A 77 16.81 -10.81 20.88
N ASP A 78 17.14 -12.08 21.15
CA ASP A 78 17.64 -12.99 20.12
C ASP A 78 16.57 -13.29 19.06
N TYR A 79 15.30 -13.37 19.46
CA TYR A 79 14.16 -13.48 18.55
C TYR A 79 14.05 -12.25 17.63
N VAL A 80 14.07 -11.04 18.20
CA VAL A 80 14.02 -9.77 17.43
C VAL A 80 15.15 -9.70 16.42
N ILE A 81 16.39 -10.00 16.83
CA ILE A 81 17.57 -10.01 15.95
C ILE A 81 17.39 -11.05 14.84
N SER A 82 16.90 -12.24 15.18
CA SER A 82 16.62 -13.30 14.19
C SER A 82 15.58 -12.87 13.15
N GLU A 83 14.49 -12.22 13.57
CA GLU A 83 13.44 -11.74 12.65
C GLU A 83 13.91 -10.58 11.77
N ILE A 84 14.77 -9.68 12.29
CA ILE A 84 15.41 -8.64 11.47
C ILE A 84 16.28 -9.29 10.37
N LYS A 85 17.12 -10.25 10.75
CA LYS A 85 17.95 -11.01 9.79
C LYS A 85 17.11 -11.79 8.79
N GLY A 86 16.03 -12.41 9.24
CA GLY A 86 15.07 -13.10 8.39
C GLY A 86 14.41 -12.16 7.39
N SER A 87 14.04 -10.95 7.82
CA SER A 87 13.46 -9.91 6.97
C SER A 87 14.42 -9.48 5.86
N ILE A 88 15.70 -9.27 6.20
CA ILE A 88 16.74 -8.89 5.22
C ILE A 88 16.93 -9.98 4.16
N LYS A 89 17.04 -11.25 4.58
CA LYS A 89 17.13 -12.38 3.65
C LYS A 89 15.88 -12.52 2.76
N HIS A 90 14.70 -12.25 3.32
CA HIS A 90 13.46 -12.27 2.56
C HIS A 90 13.46 -11.23 1.45
N ILE A 91 13.97 -10.02 1.72
CA ILE A 91 14.09 -8.96 0.71
C ILE A 91 15.07 -9.33 -0.38
N ASP A 92 16.17 -10.03 -0.05
CA ASP A 92 17.08 -10.55 -1.07
C ASP A 92 16.34 -11.42 -2.09
N ILE A 93 15.43 -12.27 -1.62
CA ILE A 93 14.62 -13.12 -2.49
C ILE A 93 13.65 -12.28 -3.34
N VAL A 94 12.94 -11.31 -2.74
CA VAL A 94 12.00 -10.46 -3.48
C VAL A 94 12.71 -9.61 -4.55
N MET A 95 13.87 -9.03 -4.20
CA MET A 95 14.66 -8.24 -5.15
C MET A 95 15.26 -9.12 -6.25
N ASP A 96 15.70 -10.35 -5.92
CA ASP A 96 16.18 -11.31 -6.92
C ASP A 96 15.09 -11.69 -7.92
N ILE A 97 13.86 -11.91 -7.45
CA ILE A 97 12.69 -12.13 -8.33
C ILE A 97 12.48 -10.94 -9.26
N ILE A 98 12.42 -9.71 -8.72
CA ILE A 98 12.21 -8.50 -9.52
C ILE A 98 13.30 -8.34 -10.58
N ILE A 99 14.58 -8.51 -10.20
CA ILE A 99 15.73 -8.37 -11.11
C ILE A 99 15.71 -9.45 -12.19
N LYS A 100 15.48 -10.72 -11.82
CA LYS A 100 15.44 -11.86 -12.76
C LYS A 100 14.31 -11.74 -13.78
N SER A 101 13.15 -11.21 -13.38
CA SER A 101 12.04 -10.95 -14.30
C SER A 101 12.38 -9.92 -15.38
N ALA A 102 13.38 -9.06 -15.15
CA ALA A 102 13.82 -8.04 -16.10
C ALA A 102 14.95 -8.51 -17.04
N GLU A 103 15.53 -9.70 -16.86
CA GLU A 103 16.72 -10.14 -17.59
C GLU A 103 16.55 -10.14 -19.11
N GLU A 104 15.34 -10.43 -19.59
CA GLU A 104 14.99 -10.49 -21.01
C GLU A 104 14.69 -9.12 -21.63
N LEU A 105 14.64 -8.05 -20.82
CA LEU A 105 14.42 -6.69 -21.28
C LEU A 105 15.73 -6.05 -21.76
N GLN A 106 15.64 -5.06 -22.65
CA GLN A 106 16.78 -4.20 -22.97
C GLN A 106 17.07 -3.23 -21.82
N ASP A 107 18.28 -2.69 -21.71
CA ASP A 107 18.70 -1.93 -20.53
C ASP A 107 17.83 -0.69 -20.25
N ALA A 108 17.41 0.05 -21.27
CA ALA A 108 16.47 1.17 -21.10
C ALA A 108 15.09 0.68 -20.60
N ASN A 109 14.62 -0.45 -21.12
CA ASN A 109 13.36 -1.08 -20.73
C ASN A 109 13.44 -1.66 -19.31
N LYS A 110 14.61 -2.17 -18.88
CA LYS A 110 14.88 -2.60 -17.49
C LYS A 110 14.74 -1.43 -16.53
N GLN A 111 15.33 -0.27 -16.87
CA GLN A 111 15.23 0.90 -16.02
C GLN A 111 13.78 1.36 -15.84
N ALA A 112 13.00 1.40 -16.94
CA ALA A 112 11.57 1.71 -16.87
C ALA A 112 10.79 0.65 -16.07
N TYR A 113 11.14 -0.63 -16.20
CA TYR A 113 10.54 -1.69 -15.39
C TYR A 113 10.84 -1.53 -13.89
N TYR A 114 12.09 -1.21 -13.53
CA TYR A 114 12.47 -0.94 -12.16
C TYR A 114 11.77 0.30 -11.61
N GLU A 115 11.58 1.33 -12.42
CA GLU A 115 10.77 2.50 -12.06
C GLU A 115 9.31 2.11 -11.82
N LEU A 116 8.73 1.28 -12.68
CA LEU A 116 7.36 0.78 -12.49
C LEU A 116 7.22 0.00 -11.17
N MET A 117 8.16 -0.89 -10.86
CA MET A 117 8.15 -1.67 -9.61
C MET A 117 8.38 -0.77 -8.40
N GLY A 118 9.31 0.17 -8.54
CA GLY A 118 9.69 1.15 -7.53
C GLY A 118 8.56 2.10 -7.16
N ASN A 119 7.55 2.29 -8.01
CA ASN A 119 6.39 3.16 -7.79
C ASN A 119 5.12 2.43 -7.35
N ASN A 120 5.28 1.31 -6.63
CA ASN A 120 4.14 0.58 -6.08
C ASN A 120 3.53 1.30 -4.85
N HIS A 121 2.53 2.14 -5.11
CA HIS A 121 1.84 2.91 -4.07
C HIS A 121 1.04 2.07 -3.07
N ILE A 122 0.73 0.80 -3.37
CA ILE A 122 0.09 -0.11 -2.40
C ILE A 122 1.06 -0.38 -1.25
N ILE A 123 2.33 -0.63 -1.56
CA ILE A 123 3.40 -0.83 -0.57
C ILE A 123 3.63 0.47 0.22
N MET A 124 3.64 1.63 -0.44
CA MET A 124 3.83 2.90 0.27
C MET A 124 2.67 3.21 1.22
N ALA A 125 1.43 2.92 0.84
CA ALA A 125 0.28 3.09 1.72
C ALA A 125 0.40 2.24 2.99
N GLU A 126 0.90 0.99 2.87
CA GLU A 126 1.18 0.12 4.01
C GLU A 126 2.32 0.67 4.89
N VAL A 127 3.45 1.04 4.28
CA VAL A 127 4.61 1.58 5.00
C VAL A 127 4.26 2.88 5.73
N TYR A 128 3.48 3.77 5.10
CA TYR A 128 3.03 5.00 5.71
C TYR A 128 2.31 4.74 7.04
N LYS A 129 1.42 3.75 7.06
CA LYS A 129 0.65 3.40 8.25
C LYS A 129 1.49 2.70 9.30
N VAL A 130 2.32 1.74 8.89
CA VAL A 130 3.27 1.04 9.78
C VAL A 130 4.26 2.00 10.43
N ARG A 131 4.64 3.07 9.74
CA ARG A 131 5.58 4.11 10.22
C ARG A 131 4.89 5.45 10.51
N SER A 132 3.61 5.42 10.86
CA SER A 132 2.80 6.64 10.99
C SER A 132 3.39 7.63 11.99
N THR A 133 3.93 7.17 13.14
CA THR A 133 4.59 8.04 14.12
C THR A 133 5.73 8.85 13.50
N PHE A 134 6.62 8.18 12.76
CA PHE A 134 7.77 8.82 12.11
C PHE A 134 7.33 9.81 11.03
N TYR A 135 6.37 9.42 10.18
CA TYR A 135 5.92 10.29 9.10
C TYR A 135 5.15 11.50 9.60
N VAL A 136 4.24 11.32 10.57
CA VAL A 136 3.51 12.42 11.18
C VAL A 136 4.48 13.43 11.78
N TYR A 137 5.42 12.97 12.61
CA TYR A 137 6.45 13.84 13.19
C TYR A 137 7.29 14.57 12.12
N SER A 138 7.74 13.84 11.09
CA SER A 138 8.54 14.44 10.03
C SER A 138 7.75 15.48 9.23
N ILE A 139 6.46 15.24 8.98
CA ILE A 139 5.58 16.16 8.25
C ILE A 139 5.26 17.38 9.11
N ASP A 140 5.08 17.22 10.43
CA ASP A 140 4.85 18.35 11.34
C ASP A 140 6.03 19.33 11.31
N ILE A 141 7.28 18.83 11.29
CA ILE A 141 8.49 19.66 11.11
C ILE A 141 8.46 20.41 9.76
N LEU A 142 8.01 19.75 8.69
CA LEU A 142 7.88 20.42 7.39
C LEU A 142 6.84 21.54 7.44
N CYS A 143 5.69 21.30 8.06
CA CYS A 143 4.62 22.29 8.22
C CYS A 143 5.07 23.50 9.04
N GLU A 144 5.76 23.27 10.16
CA GLU A 144 6.33 24.32 11.02
C GLU A 144 7.33 25.20 10.24
N SER A 145 8.13 24.59 9.35
CA SER A 145 9.16 25.31 8.60
C SER A 145 8.63 26.37 7.61
N ILE A 146 7.36 26.29 7.25
CA ILE A 146 6.72 27.21 6.29
C ILE A 146 5.45 27.85 6.84
N ASP A 147 5.27 27.82 8.17
CA ASP A 147 4.13 28.40 8.88
C ASP A 147 2.77 27.97 8.30
N ILE A 148 2.63 26.72 7.83
CA ILE A 148 1.32 26.19 7.43
C ILE A 148 0.44 26.09 8.68
N PRO A 149 -0.75 26.71 8.68
CA PRO A 149 -1.67 26.58 9.80
C PRO A 149 -2.09 25.11 9.97
N GLU A 150 -2.30 24.69 11.22
CA GLU A 150 -2.87 23.38 11.53
C GLU A 150 -4.15 23.16 10.70
N ILE A 151 -4.33 21.94 10.19
CA ILE A 151 -5.58 21.56 9.54
C ILE A 151 -6.73 21.80 10.53
N ASP A 152 -7.79 22.47 10.06
CA ASP A 152 -8.98 22.77 10.85
C ASP A 152 -9.43 21.54 11.63
N ALA A 153 -9.48 21.65 12.96
CA ALA A 153 -9.86 20.57 13.87
C ALA A 153 -11.27 20.01 13.58
N ARG A 154 -12.10 20.73 12.83
CA ARG A 154 -13.42 20.26 12.38
C ARG A 154 -13.37 19.37 11.14
N MET A 155 -12.24 19.31 10.44
CA MET A 155 -12.09 18.53 9.22
C MET A 155 -12.03 17.04 9.57
N THR A 156 -12.99 16.28 9.04
CA THR A 156 -13.08 14.83 9.27
C THR A 156 -12.07 14.08 8.41
N SER A 157 -11.80 12.80 8.73
CA SER A 157 -11.00 11.94 7.83
C SER A 157 -11.61 11.83 6.43
N ASP A 158 -12.93 11.87 6.32
CA ASP A 158 -13.65 11.83 5.05
C ASP A 158 -13.41 13.11 4.23
N ASP A 159 -13.50 14.29 4.86
CA ASP A 159 -13.16 15.59 4.23
C ASP A 159 -11.72 15.58 3.70
N VAL A 160 -10.78 15.12 4.53
CA VAL A 160 -9.36 15.04 4.19
C VAL A 160 -9.12 14.13 2.99
N MET A 161 -9.76 12.96 2.96
CA MET A 161 -9.58 12.02 1.86
C MET A 161 -10.18 12.53 0.55
N ILE A 162 -11.32 13.23 0.62
CA ILE A 162 -11.89 13.93 -0.54
C ILE A 162 -10.89 14.97 -1.07
N LYS A 163 -10.29 15.79 -0.19
CA LYS A 163 -9.26 16.76 -0.58
C LYS A 163 -8.01 16.08 -1.16
N LEU A 164 -7.58 14.95 -0.62
CA LEU A 164 -6.48 14.18 -1.19
C LEU A 164 -6.80 13.67 -2.61
N CYS A 165 -8.08 13.45 -2.94
CA CYS A 165 -8.50 13.09 -4.29
C CYS A 165 -8.61 14.28 -5.25
N GLU A 166 -8.49 15.52 -4.78
CA GLU A 166 -8.40 16.71 -5.63
C GLU A 166 -7.02 16.81 -6.28
N LEU A 167 -6.93 17.63 -7.33
CA LEU A 167 -5.67 17.91 -8.01
C LEU A 167 -4.74 18.79 -7.14
N THR A 168 -3.44 18.65 -7.37
CA THR A 168 -2.44 19.62 -6.91
C THR A 168 -2.65 20.99 -7.55
N GLU A 169 -1.97 22.02 -7.05
CA GLU A 169 -2.01 23.36 -7.67
C GLU A 169 -1.56 23.36 -9.13
N SER A 170 -0.62 22.48 -9.50
CA SER A 170 -0.18 22.31 -10.89
C SER A 170 -1.22 21.64 -11.79
N GLY A 171 -2.19 20.91 -11.19
CA GLY A 171 -3.18 20.13 -11.94
C GLY A 171 -2.63 18.83 -12.55
N GLU A 172 -1.36 18.50 -12.34
CA GLU A 172 -0.68 17.38 -13.01
C GLU A 172 -1.03 16.01 -12.43
N CYS A 173 -1.34 15.95 -11.13
CA CYS A 173 -1.72 14.72 -10.43
C CYS A 173 -2.67 15.03 -9.26
N SER A 174 -3.22 13.99 -8.63
CA SER A 174 -3.94 14.17 -7.36
C SER A 174 -2.96 14.44 -6.22
N ARG A 175 -3.45 15.14 -5.18
CA ARG A 175 -2.69 15.35 -3.94
C ARG A 175 -2.28 14.04 -3.28
N LEU A 176 -3.14 13.02 -3.35
CA LEU A 176 -2.85 11.67 -2.88
C LEU A 176 -1.67 11.03 -3.62
N GLN A 177 -1.70 11.06 -4.95
CA GLN A 177 -0.61 10.53 -5.76
C GLN A 177 0.69 11.24 -5.41
N ARG A 178 0.66 12.58 -5.38
CA ARG A 178 1.83 13.39 -5.09
C ARG A 178 2.42 13.12 -3.71
N ALA A 179 1.58 13.04 -2.68
CA ALA A 179 2.01 12.73 -1.33
C ALA A 179 2.70 11.36 -1.26
N LEU A 180 2.11 10.33 -1.89
CA LEU A 180 2.70 8.99 -1.91
C LEU A 180 4.00 8.96 -2.73
N ASP A 181 4.09 9.64 -3.88
CA ASP A 181 5.31 9.76 -4.68
C ASP A 181 6.47 10.35 -3.83
N ILE A 182 6.19 11.41 -3.05
CA ILE A 182 7.18 12.04 -2.18
C ILE A 182 7.63 11.07 -1.09
N LEU A 183 6.71 10.36 -0.42
CA LEU A 183 7.07 9.39 0.60
C LEU A 183 7.89 8.22 0.01
N MET A 184 7.55 7.74 -1.19
CA MET A 184 8.32 6.69 -1.87
C MET A 184 9.74 7.13 -2.19
N LYS A 185 9.91 8.36 -2.67
CA LYS A 185 11.20 8.87 -3.15
C LYS A 185 12.09 9.40 -2.01
N HIS A 186 11.47 10.03 -1.01
CA HIS A 186 12.16 10.84 -0.01
C HIS A 186 11.78 10.51 1.44
N GLY A 187 10.93 9.52 1.70
CA GLY A 187 10.36 9.27 3.03
C GLY A 187 11.35 9.24 4.19
N ASN A 188 12.51 8.59 4.01
CA ASN A 188 13.56 8.51 5.04
C ASN A 188 14.37 9.80 5.25
N ASN A 189 14.26 10.76 4.33
CA ASN A 189 15.10 11.96 4.27
C ASN A 189 14.28 13.25 4.39
N LEU A 190 12.97 13.16 4.70
CA LEU A 190 12.08 14.33 4.83
C LEU A 190 12.61 15.35 5.85
N THR A 191 13.32 14.90 6.88
CA THR A 191 13.99 15.73 7.87
C THR A 191 15.48 15.39 7.96
N ILE A 192 16.29 16.39 8.30
CA ILE A 192 17.70 16.23 8.64
C ILE A 192 17.81 16.25 10.15
N ALA A 193 18.29 15.14 10.72
CA ALA A 193 18.73 15.11 12.12
C ALA A 193 20.13 15.69 12.21
N ASP A 194 20.26 16.99 12.49
CA ASP A 194 21.53 17.56 12.92
C ASP A 194 21.63 17.48 14.46
N LYS A 195 22.85 17.39 14.99
CA LYS A 195 23.19 16.87 16.35
C LYS A 195 22.45 17.47 17.55
N ILE A 196 21.58 18.46 17.37
CA ILE A 196 20.84 19.16 18.43
C ILE A 196 19.35 19.39 18.07
N ILE A 197 18.96 19.52 16.79
CA ILE A 197 17.58 19.85 16.36
C ILE A 197 17.30 19.23 14.98
N ASP A 198 16.13 18.61 14.81
CA ASP A 198 15.66 18.15 13.50
C ASP A 198 15.21 19.35 12.64
N GLN A 199 15.67 19.44 11.39
CA GLN A 199 15.35 20.52 10.47
C GLN A 199 14.65 20.00 9.20
N SER A 200 13.77 20.82 8.64
CA SER A 200 13.11 20.56 7.36
C SER A 200 14.13 20.45 6.23
N ASN A 201 13.99 19.41 5.39
CA ASN A 201 14.81 19.20 4.19
C ASN A 201 14.07 19.52 2.89
N ALA A 202 12.91 20.18 2.96
CA ALA A 202 12.01 20.34 1.82
C ALA A 202 12.69 20.98 0.60
N HIS A 203 13.47 22.05 0.81
CA HIS A 203 14.11 22.78 -0.28
C HIS A 203 15.16 21.94 -1.03
N GLU A 204 16.01 21.17 -0.33
CA GLU A 204 17.02 20.33 -0.98
C GLU A 204 16.39 19.16 -1.74
N LEU A 205 15.22 18.71 -1.28
CA LEU A 205 14.46 17.63 -1.90
C LEU A 205 13.53 18.11 -3.03
N GLY A 206 13.44 19.42 -3.28
CA GLY A 206 12.53 19.99 -4.27
C GLY A 206 11.05 19.81 -3.92
N ILE A 207 10.72 19.79 -2.63
CA ILE A 207 9.35 19.68 -2.11
C ILE A 207 8.78 21.11 -1.97
N SER A 208 7.67 21.37 -2.67
CA SER A 208 7.00 22.66 -2.66
C SER A 208 6.06 22.84 -1.45
N ASN A 209 5.55 24.06 -1.24
CA ASN A 209 4.56 24.29 -0.18
C ASN A 209 3.24 23.51 -0.43
N ASP A 210 2.81 23.38 -1.69
CA ASP A 210 1.63 22.58 -2.05
C ASP A 210 1.84 21.08 -1.80
N ASP A 211 3.09 20.61 -1.96
CA ASP A 211 3.49 19.26 -1.61
C ASP A 211 3.40 19.01 -0.09
N ILE A 212 3.91 19.96 0.71
CA ILE A 212 3.81 19.89 2.18
C ILE A 212 2.35 19.90 2.62
N ASN A 213 1.49 20.72 1.99
CA ASN A 213 0.05 20.68 2.24
C ASN A 213 -0.57 19.30 1.94
N SER A 214 -0.15 18.67 0.85
CA SER A 214 -0.64 17.33 0.46
C SER A 214 -0.17 16.25 1.45
N LEU A 215 1.08 16.34 1.93
CA LEU A 215 1.58 15.48 3.01
C LEU A 215 0.86 15.72 4.34
N HIS A 216 0.59 16.98 4.69
CA HIS A 216 -0.12 17.36 5.91
C HIS A 216 -1.53 16.77 5.93
N LEU A 217 -2.26 16.77 4.80
CA LEU A 217 -3.56 16.09 4.70
C LEU A 217 -3.44 14.60 5.05
N LEU A 218 -2.39 13.92 4.58
CA LEU A 218 -2.19 12.49 4.82
C LEU A 218 -2.13 12.15 6.32
N THR A 219 -1.61 13.04 7.17
CA THR A 219 -1.49 12.84 8.63
C THR A 219 -2.83 12.72 9.35
N LYS A 220 -3.93 13.16 8.71
CA LYS A 220 -5.27 13.18 9.31
C LYS A 220 -6.16 11.99 8.94
N LEU A 221 -5.64 10.98 8.23
CA LEU A 221 -6.38 9.77 7.83
C LEU A 221 -6.53 8.73 8.95
N HIS A 222 -6.99 9.13 10.13
CA HIS A 222 -7.05 8.27 11.34
C HIS A 222 -8.24 7.29 11.34
N LYS A 223 -9.30 7.55 10.57
CA LYS A 223 -10.50 6.69 10.49
C LYS A 223 -10.23 5.28 9.97
N TRP A 224 -9.23 5.12 9.10
CA TRP A 224 -9.01 3.89 8.33
C TRP A 224 -7.74 3.16 8.77
N THR A 225 -7.84 1.83 8.85
CA THR A 225 -6.71 0.95 9.15
C THR A 225 -5.72 0.88 7.99
N ASN A 226 -4.58 0.20 8.20
CA ASN A 226 -3.60 -0.09 7.15
C ASN A 226 -4.26 -0.82 5.96
N SER A 227 -5.02 -1.87 6.28
CA SER A 227 -5.73 -2.68 5.29
C SER A 227 -6.77 -1.86 4.53
N ASP A 228 -7.50 -0.97 5.21
CA ASP A 228 -8.48 -0.13 4.54
C ASP A 228 -7.80 0.79 3.51
N PHE A 229 -6.66 1.40 3.88
CA PHE A 229 -5.95 2.34 3.01
C PHE A 229 -5.22 1.65 1.85
N ASN A 230 -4.55 0.52 2.09
CA ASN A 230 -3.90 -0.23 1.01
C ASN A 230 -4.94 -0.83 0.04
N MET A 231 -6.12 -1.27 0.53
CA MET A 231 -7.20 -1.78 -0.30
C MET A 231 -7.83 -0.67 -1.13
N PHE A 232 -7.90 0.55 -0.62
CA PHE A 232 -8.36 1.69 -1.42
C PHE A 232 -7.46 1.91 -2.64
N ILE A 233 -6.14 1.98 -2.43
CA ILE A 233 -5.17 2.14 -3.53
C ILE A 233 -5.22 0.94 -4.48
N GLY A 234 -5.21 -0.29 -3.96
CA GLY A 234 -5.24 -1.50 -4.76
C GLY A 234 -6.57 -1.70 -5.52
N GLN A 235 -7.69 -1.77 -4.80
CA GLN A 235 -9.00 -2.11 -5.37
C GLN A 235 -9.63 -0.91 -6.08
N SER A 236 -9.72 0.26 -5.45
CA SER A 236 -10.48 1.37 -6.03
C SER A 236 -9.69 2.15 -7.08
N VAL A 237 -8.36 2.24 -6.95
CA VAL A 237 -7.50 2.92 -7.93
C VAL A 237 -6.95 1.96 -8.98
N TYR A 238 -6.03 1.06 -8.62
CA TYR A 238 -5.31 0.26 -9.63
C TYR A 238 -6.18 -0.80 -10.32
N LYS A 239 -7.09 -1.47 -9.61
CA LYS A 239 -7.99 -2.48 -10.20
C LYS A 239 -9.04 -1.87 -11.14
N SER A 240 -9.20 -0.56 -11.09
CA SER A 240 -10.03 0.21 -12.05
C SER A 240 -9.28 0.50 -13.35
N ILE A 241 -7.98 0.18 -13.45
CA ILE A 241 -7.18 0.29 -14.67
C ILE A 241 -7.05 -1.09 -15.29
N TYR A 242 -7.33 -1.20 -16.59
CA TYR A 242 -7.21 -2.45 -17.34
C TYR A 242 -6.57 -2.24 -18.72
N ASN A 243 -6.00 -3.32 -19.23
CA ASN A 243 -5.46 -3.44 -20.58
C ASN A 243 -6.53 -4.00 -21.50
N GLU A 244 -6.74 -3.33 -22.61
CA GLU A 244 -7.44 -3.86 -23.76
C GLU A 244 -6.42 -4.57 -24.64
N ILE A 245 -6.62 -5.87 -24.89
CA ILE A 245 -5.72 -6.66 -25.74
C ILE A 245 -6.42 -6.92 -27.07
N ASP A 246 -5.74 -6.62 -28.18
CA ASP A 246 -6.16 -7.07 -29.51
C ASP A 246 -5.78 -8.54 -29.64
N ASN A 247 -6.74 -9.44 -29.39
CA ASN A 247 -6.55 -10.86 -29.66
C ASN A 247 -7.29 -11.23 -30.95
N PRO A 248 -6.60 -11.46 -32.07
CA PRO A 248 -7.25 -11.85 -33.33
C PRO A 248 -7.89 -13.24 -33.29
N GLU A 249 -7.63 -14.05 -32.26
CA GLU A 249 -8.23 -15.39 -32.08
C GLU A 249 -9.57 -15.37 -31.33
N TYR A 250 -9.96 -14.25 -30.72
CA TYR A 250 -11.22 -14.11 -30.01
C TYR A 250 -11.98 -12.89 -30.54
N ASP A 251 -13.25 -13.07 -30.90
CA ASP A 251 -14.15 -11.99 -31.35
C ASP A 251 -14.49 -11.00 -30.20
N ASP A 252 -14.12 -11.36 -28.97
CA ASP A 252 -14.34 -10.56 -27.76
C ASP A 252 -13.05 -9.93 -27.22
N THR A 253 -13.18 -8.67 -26.83
CA THR A 253 -12.11 -7.91 -26.17
C THR A 253 -11.83 -8.47 -24.76
N LEU A 254 -10.64 -9.03 -24.55
CA LEU A 254 -10.22 -9.49 -23.22
C LEU A 254 -9.69 -8.32 -22.38
N TYR A 255 -10.24 -8.17 -21.18
CA TYR A 255 -9.86 -7.11 -20.24
C TYR A 255 -8.97 -7.68 -19.14
N ILE A 256 -7.67 -7.38 -19.20
CA ILE A 256 -6.70 -7.87 -18.21
C ILE A 256 -6.20 -6.75 -17.31
N LYS A 257 -6.12 -7.01 -16.00
CA LYS A 257 -5.71 -6.02 -14.99
C LYS A 257 -4.22 -6.15 -14.64
N SER A 258 -3.35 -6.24 -15.66
CA SER A 258 -1.94 -6.65 -15.46
C SER A 258 -1.16 -5.72 -14.53
N LEU A 259 -1.38 -4.39 -14.58
CA LEU A 259 -0.74 -3.44 -13.65
C LEU A 259 -1.14 -3.71 -12.19
N TYR A 260 -2.43 -3.87 -11.94
CA TYR A 260 -2.94 -4.21 -10.61
C TYR A 260 -2.39 -5.55 -10.12
N ASN A 261 -2.43 -6.59 -10.97
CA ASN A 261 -1.92 -7.92 -10.62
C ASN A 261 -0.43 -7.88 -10.28
N LEU A 262 0.36 -7.13 -11.05
CA LEU A 262 1.79 -6.95 -10.83
C LEU A 262 2.07 -6.27 -9.49
N TYR A 263 1.37 -5.19 -9.18
CA TYR A 263 1.55 -4.48 -7.91
C TYR A 263 1.08 -5.29 -6.70
N VAL A 264 -0.02 -6.03 -6.83
CA VAL A 264 -0.51 -6.92 -5.77
C VAL A 264 0.43 -8.09 -5.57
N MET A 265 1.02 -8.65 -6.63
CA MET A 265 2.00 -9.72 -6.50
C MET A 265 3.20 -9.29 -5.67
N VAL A 266 3.83 -8.14 -6.01
CA VAL A 266 4.95 -7.61 -5.23
C VAL A 266 4.53 -7.26 -3.79
N PHE A 267 3.34 -6.70 -3.60
CA PHE A 267 2.79 -6.45 -2.27
C PHE A 267 2.62 -7.74 -1.45
N ASN A 268 2.07 -8.80 -2.04
CA ASN A 268 1.89 -10.10 -1.40
C ASN A 268 3.23 -10.72 -0.99
N MET A 269 4.24 -10.65 -1.87
CA MET A 269 5.61 -11.05 -1.52
C MET A 269 6.15 -10.23 -0.33
N SER A 270 5.76 -8.96 -0.23
CA SER A 270 6.21 -8.03 0.81
C SER A 270 5.59 -8.27 2.19
N VAL A 271 4.43 -8.93 2.28
CA VAL A 271 3.74 -9.25 3.55
C VAL A 271 3.88 -10.73 3.94
N LEU A 272 4.36 -11.58 3.03
CA LEU A 272 4.55 -13.01 3.28
C LEU A 272 5.64 -13.21 4.34
N LYS A 273 5.32 -13.96 5.41
CA LYS A 273 6.26 -14.16 6.53
C LYS A 273 7.28 -15.26 6.28
N ASN A 274 6.96 -16.31 5.53
CA ASN A 274 7.88 -17.45 5.37
C ASN A 274 7.79 -17.99 3.95
N ILE A 275 8.94 -18.36 3.41
CA ILE A 275 9.08 -19.07 2.13
C ILE A 275 9.63 -20.45 2.45
N THR A 276 8.85 -21.49 2.17
CA THR A 276 9.22 -22.88 2.49
C THR A 276 10.14 -23.51 1.46
N ASP A 277 9.92 -23.20 0.18
CA ASP A 277 10.75 -23.64 -0.94
C ASP A 277 11.19 -22.40 -1.73
N THR A 278 12.43 -21.97 -1.49
CA THR A 278 12.97 -20.74 -2.10
C THR A 278 13.12 -20.87 -3.62
N GLU A 279 13.51 -22.03 -4.14
CA GLU A 279 13.76 -22.20 -5.57
C GLU A 279 12.45 -22.20 -6.36
N SER A 280 11.47 -23.01 -5.93
CA SER A 280 10.14 -23.01 -6.56
C SER A 280 9.49 -21.64 -6.48
N TYR A 281 9.55 -21.00 -5.31
CA TYR A 281 8.98 -19.67 -5.10
C TYR A 281 9.58 -18.61 -6.03
N ILE A 282 10.91 -18.60 -6.19
CA ILE A 282 11.57 -17.67 -7.13
C ILE A 282 11.11 -17.96 -8.56
N ASN A 283 11.16 -19.22 -8.99
CA ASN A 283 10.83 -19.58 -10.37
C ASN A 283 9.37 -19.26 -10.73
N GLU A 284 8.42 -19.58 -9.84
CA GLU A 284 7.00 -19.26 -10.01
C GLU A 284 6.78 -17.75 -10.15
N ASN A 285 7.24 -16.95 -9.18
CA ASN A 285 7.00 -15.52 -9.21
C ASN A 285 7.75 -14.83 -10.37
N VAL A 286 8.94 -15.32 -10.76
CA VAL A 286 9.64 -14.78 -11.93
C VAL A 286 8.83 -15.01 -13.20
N ASN A 287 8.28 -16.21 -13.39
CA ASN A 287 7.46 -16.55 -14.55
C ASN A 287 6.15 -15.75 -14.57
N ASP A 288 5.46 -15.65 -13.43
CA ASP A 288 4.20 -14.91 -13.34
C ASP A 288 4.40 -13.42 -13.65
N ILE A 289 5.47 -12.80 -13.14
CA ILE A 289 5.81 -11.40 -13.48
C ILE A 289 6.13 -11.27 -14.97
N LYS A 290 6.88 -12.21 -15.56
CA LYS A 290 7.19 -12.19 -17.00
C LYS A 290 5.93 -12.31 -17.85
N GLU A 291 4.98 -13.15 -17.46
CA GLU A 291 3.68 -13.27 -18.13
C GLU A 291 2.91 -11.94 -18.09
N LEU A 292 2.81 -11.31 -16.92
CA LEU A 292 2.16 -10.00 -16.76
C LEU A 292 2.85 -8.89 -17.57
N ILE A 293 4.19 -8.90 -17.66
CA ILE A 293 4.93 -7.98 -18.54
C ILE A 293 4.61 -8.27 -20.00
N ASN A 294 4.47 -9.54 -20.39
CA ASN A 294 4.13 -9.92 -21.75
C ASN A 294 2.70 -9.48 -22.13
N GLU A 295 1.73 -9.64 -21.22
CA GLU A 295 0.38 -9.09 -21.39
C GLU A 295 0.41 -7.57 -21.62
N LEU A 296 1.24 -6.84 -20.87
CA LEU A 296 1.42 -5.41 -21.06
C LEU A 296 1.98 -5.10 -22.45
N LYS A 297 2.91 -5.90 -22.99
CA LYS A 297 3.45 -5.73 -24.35
C LYS A 297 2.40 -5.91 -25.45
N HIS A 298 1.40 -6.75 -25.23
CA HIS A 298 0.31 -6.98 -26.18
C HIS A 298 -0.90 -6.06 -25.99
N LYS A 299 -0.80 -5.04 -25.12
CA LYS A 299 -1.88 -4.07 -24.93
C LYS A 299 -2.09 -3.25 -26.22
N LYS A 300 -3.34 -3.11 -26.64
CA LYS A 300 -3.77 -2.10 -27.60
C LYS A 300 -3.81 -0.73 -26.94
N ARG A 301 -4.46 -0.65 -25.78
CA ARG A 301 -4.61 0.58 -24.99
C ARG A 301 -4.91 0.23 -23.54
N MET A 302 -4.64 1.18 -22.65
CA MET A 302 -5.06 1.11 -21.25
C MET A 302 -6.31 1.97 -21.04
N ARG A 303 -7.21 1.52 -20.17
CA ARG A 303 -8.51 2.17 -19.94
C ARG A 303 -8.91 2.12 -18.47
N ILE A 304 -9.86 2.99 -18.12
CA ILE A 304 -10.48 3.05 -16.81
C ILE A 304 -11.83 2.32 -16.87
N CYS A 305 -12.10 1.44 -15.90
CA CYS A 305 -13.38 0.75 -15.77
C CYS A 305 -14.53 1.76 -15.59
N HIS A 306 -15.68 1.45 -16.21
CA HIS A 306 -16.87 2.25 -15.98
C HIS A 306 -17.33 2.15 -14.52
N GLU A 307 -17.25 0.96 -13.92
CA GLU A 307 -17.54 0.75 -12.50
C GLU A 307 -16.24 0.74 -11.70
N ILE A 308 -16.25 1.43 -10.56
CA ILE A 308 -15.12 1.42 -9.62
C ILE A 308 -15.28 0.21 -8.71
N THR A 309 -14.20 -0.56 -8.53
CA THR A 309 -14.23 -1.62 -7.51
C THR A 309 -14.25 -0.96 -6.12
N GLU A 310 -15.32 -1.23 -5.39
CA GLU A 310 -15.54 -0.64 -4.08
C GLU A 310 -14.52 -1.11 -3.04
N SER A 311 -14.10 -0.17 -2.20
CA SER A 311 -13.36 -0.41 -0.97
C SER A 311 -14.06 0.36 0.15
N LYS A 312 -13.77 0.02 1.41
CA LYS A 312 -14.37 0.71 2.56
C LYS A 312 -14.13 2.23 2.51
N VAL A 313 -12.89 2.65 2.24
CA VAL A 313 -12.55 4.08 2.11
C VAL A 313 -13.34 4.74 0.99
N PHE A 314 -13.42 4.09 -0.18
CA PHE A 314 -14.16 4.63 -1.32
C PHE A 314 -15.66 4.78 -1.01
N ASN A 315 -16.27 3.76 -0.40
CA ASN A 315 -17.68 3.79 -0.03
C ASN A 315 -17.96 4.87 1.02
N ASP A 316 -17.09 4.97 2.04
CA ASP A 316 -17.20 5.98 3.09
C ASP A 316 -17.18 7.41 2.50
N ILE A 317 -16.22 7.74 1.61
CA ILE A 317 -16.12 9.08 1.02
C ILE A 317 -17.24 9.37 0.01
N MET A 318 -17.74 8.35 -0.71
CA MET A 318 -18.86 8.49 -1.63
C MET A 318 -20.19 8.70 -0.89
N GLU A 319 -20.43 7.97 0.19
CA GLU A 319 -21.59 8.16 1.06
C GLU A 319 -21.53 9.54 1.72
N TYR A 320 -20.37 9.90 2.28
CA TYR A 320 -20.16 11.18 2.93
C TYR A 320 -20.40 12.36 1.97
N SER A 321 -19.76 12.36 0.80
CA SER A 321 -19.93 13.42 -0.21
C SER A 321 -21.39 13.58 -0.66
N THR A 322 -22.12 12.48 -0.77
CA THR A 322 -23.55 12.48 -1.07
C THR A 322 -24.37 13.10 0.07
N TYR A 323 -24.08 12.72 1.31
CA TYR A 323 -24.79 13.20 2.50
C TYR A 323 -24.63 14.71 2.71
N ILE A 324 -23.40 15.22 2.70
CA ILE A 324 -23.13 16.65 2.88
C ILE A 324 -23.23 17.48 1.59
N LYS A 325 -23.62 16.86 0.47
CA LYS A 325 -23.79 17.49 -0.84
C LYS A 325 -22.55 18.26 -1.30
N ILE A 326 -21.36 17.68 -1.11
CA ILE A 326 -20.14 18.23 -1.73
C ILE A 326 -20.32 18.12 -3.24
N ARG A 327 -20.65 19.24 -3.89
CA ARG A 327 -20.95 19.27 -5.33
C ARG A 327 -19.75 18.93 -6.21
N HIS A 328 -18.54 19.00 -5.66
CA HIS A 328 -17.29 18.88 -6.40
C HIS A 328 -16.67 17.47 -6.34
N PHE A 329 -17.16 16.58 -5.46
CA PHE A 329 -16.67 15.21 -5.37
C PHE A 329 -17.77 14.22 -5.77
N ASN A 330 -17.50 13.45 -6.83
CA ASN A 330 -18.34 12.39 -7.34
C ASN A 330 -17.48 11.34 -8.07
N ILE A 331 -18.11 10.33 -8.64
CA ILE A 331 -17.39 9.24 -9.34
C ILE A 331 -16.56 9.74 -10.52
N ASP A 332 -17.04 10.76 -11.25
CA ASP A 332 -16.33 11.30 -12.41
C ASP A 332 -15.12 12.13 -11.99
N SER A 333 -15.24 12.94 -10.93
CA SER A 333 -14.09 13.65 -10.37
C SER A 333 -13.06 12.68 -9.81
N PHE A 334 -13.47 11.60 -9.15
CA PHE A 334 -12.55 10.57 -8.67
C PHE A 334 -11.80 9.88 -9.82
N LYS A 335 -12.51 9.47 -10.88
CA LYS A 335 -11.88 8.90 -12.08
C LYS A 335 -10.90 9.87 -12.74
N ASN A 336 -11.31 11.12 -12.94
CA ASN A 336 -10.51 12.10 -13.68
C ASN A 336 -9.32 12.62 -12.89
N ASN A 337 -9.48 12.87 -11.59
CA ASN A 337 -8.44 13.47 -10.76
C ASN A 337 -7.48 12.42 -10.19
N VAL A 338 -7.97 11.22 -9.88
CA VAL A 338 -7.16 10.17 -9.26
C VAL A 338 -6.78 9.12 -10.29
N ILE A 339 -7.73 8.29 -10.73
CA ILE A 339 -7.42 7.08 -11.52
C ILE A 339 -6.72 7.42 -12.84
N ASN A 340 -7.17 8.45 -13.54
CA ASN A 340 -6.59 8.89 -14.81
C ASN A 340 -5.16 9.40 -14.66
N ASN A 341 -4.81 10.04 -13.53
CA ASN A 341 -3.44 10.51 -13.31
C ASN A 341 -2.49 9.35 -12.96
N TYR A 342 -2.95 8.39 -12.17
CA TYR A 342 -2.25 7.11 -11.97
C TYR A 342 -2.04 6.36 -13.29
N LEU A 343 -3.08 6.30 -14.14
CA LEU A 343 -3.02 5.69 -15.46
C LEU A 343 -2.00 6.40 -16.36
N LYS A 344 -2.08 7.72 -16.52
CA LYS A 344 -1.15 8.49 -17.38
C LYS A 344 0.31 8.27 -16.99
N TYR A 345 0.60 8.30 -15.69
CA TYR A 345 1.94 8.07 -15.19
C TYR A 345 2.43 6.65 -15.50
N ALA A 346 1.63 5.64 -15.15
CA ALA A 346 1.98 4.24 -15.40
C ALA A 346 2.11 3.94 -16.90
N GLU A 347 1.21 4.46 -17.73
CA GLU A 347 1.22 4.24 -19.18
C GLU A 347 2.46 4.82 -19.85
N SER A 348 2.97 5.96 -19.38
CA SER A 348 4.23 6.53 -19.85
C SER A 348 5.41 5.57 -19.59
N ILE A 349 5.51 5.04 -18.36
CA ILE A 349 6.57 4.09 -17.99
C ILE A 349 6.43 2.77 -18.75
N ILE A 350 5.21 2.23 -18.81
CA ILE A 350 4.90 0.98 -19.51
C ILE A 350 5.25 1.11 -21.00
N SER A 351 5.00 2.27 -21.62
CA SER A 351 5.39 2.50 -23.03
C SER A 351 6.90 2.40 -23.23
N CYS A 352 7.72 2.86 -22.28
CA CYS A 352 9.17 2.66 -22.31
C CYS A 352 9.58 1.19 -22.12
N ILE A 353 8.85 0.41 -21.32
CA ILE A 353 9.08 -1.03 -21.15
C ILE A 353 8.79 -1.79 -22.46
N ILE A 354 7.76 -1.38 -23.21
CA ILE A 354 7.27 -2.07 -24.40
C ILE A 354 7.98 -1.62 -25.68
N SER A 355 8.50 -0.39 -25.70
CA SER A 355 9.21 0.17 -26.86
C SER A 355 10.25 -0.82 -27.37
N MET A 356 10.03 -1.36 -28.57
CA MET A 356 11.05 -2.13 -29.27
C MET A 356 12.24 -1.19 -29.52
N PRO A 357 13.50 -1.68 -29.42
CA PRO A 357 14.60 -0.91 -29.96
C PRO A 357 14.26 -0.66 -31.43
N MET A 358 14.22 0.60 -31.85
CA MET A 358 14.37 0.88 -33.26
C MET A 358 15.70 0.26 -33.64
N HIS A 359 15.67 -0.85 -34.38
CA HIS A 359 16.81 -1.27 -35.15
C HIS A 359 17.15 -0.07 -36.01
N THR A 360 18.19 0.67 -35.61
CA THR A 360 18.90 1.57 -36.49
C THR A 360 19.64 0.63 -37.44
N GLU A 361 18.90 0.03 -38.37
CA GLU A 361 19.51 -0.32 -39.63
C GLU A 361 20.03 1.01 -40.17
N ASN A 362 21.34 1.17 -40.12
CA ASN A 362 22.02 2.13 -40.96
C ASN A 362 21.63 1.76 -42.39
N ILE A 363 20.54 2.35 -42.87
CA ILE A 363 20.28 2.47 -44.29
C ILE A 363 21.40 3.38 -44.77
N GLU A 364 22.49 2.77 -45.24
CA GLU A 364 23.35 3.43 -46.20
C GLU A 364 22.44 3.92 -47.33
N LEU A 365 22.20 5.23 -47.35
CA LEU A 365 21.56 5.91 -48.46
C LEU A 365 22.47 5.78 -49.68
N SER A 366 22.36 4.65 -50.37
CA SER A 366 22.69 4.54 -51.78
C SER A 366 21.61 5.32 -52.54
N GLY A 367 22.02 6.44 -53.11
CA GLY A 367 21.15 7.46 -53.67
C GLY A 367 20.21 7.02 -54.80
N GLY A 368 19.20 7.85 -55.01
CA GLY A 368 18.36 7.78 -56.21
C GLY A 368 16.97 8.41 -56.02
N ASN A 369 16.89 9.72 -56.23
CA ASN A 369 15.77 10.47 -56.82
C ASN A 369 14.34 10.34 -56.24
N ASN A 370 13.90 11.46 -55.65
CA ASN A 370 12.59 12.11 -55.76
C ASN A 370 11.34 11.28 -56.10
N GLU A 371 10.44 11.13 -55.13
CA GLU A 371 9.01 11.40 -55.32
C GLU A 371 8.31 11.60 -53.97
N ILE A 372 7.68 12.76 -53.79
CA ILE A 372 6.83 13.07 -52.63
C ILE A 372 5.46 12.47 -52.93
N VAL A 373 5.08 11.43 -52.21
CA VAL A 373 3.73 10.85 -52.25
C VAL A 373 3.00 11.25 -50.97
N TYR A 374 1.95 12.07 -51.13
CA TYR A 374 0.96 12.34 -50.09
C TYR A 374 0.12 11.08 -49.86
N ILE A 375 0.09 10.57 -48.62
CA ILE A 375 -0.87 9.54 -48.22
C ILE A 375 -2.00 10.25 -47.46
N ASN A 376 -3.18 10.25 -48.08
CA ASN A 376 -4.43 10.71 -47.50
C ASN A 376 -4.91 9.72 -46.41
N GLU A 377 -5.50 10.29 -45.36
CA GLU A 377 -6.31 9.58 -44.34
C GLU A 377 -7.43 8.74 -44.99
N PRO A 378 -7.76 7.56 -44.45
CA PRO A 378 -9.04 6.94 -44.71
C PRO A 378 -10.09 7.36 -43.66
N GLU A 379 -11.22 7.83 -44.19
CA GLU A 379 -12.46 8.17 -43.51
C GLU A 379 -12.96 7.02 -42.61
N THR A 380 -13.33 7.35 -41.37
CA THR A 380 -14.05 6.46 -40.45
C THR A 380 -15.55 6.49 -40.74
N THR A 381 -16.12 5.37 -41.15
CA THR A 381 -17.57 5.18 -41.23
C THR A 381 -18.10 4.63 -39.91
N GLU A 382 -19.02 5.36 -39.28
CA GLU A 382 -19.85 4.90 -38.16
C GLU A 382 -20.71 3.70 -38.58
N VAL A 383 -20.75 2.65 -37.74
CA VAL A 383 -21.85 1.69 -37.74
C VAL A 383 -22.32 1.44 -36.30
N GLN A 384 -23.64 1.56 -36.15
CA GLN A 384 -24.40 1.46 -34.91
C GLN A 384 -24.57 0.02 -34.40
N SER A 385 -24.82 -0.05 -33.10
CA SER A 385 -25.14 -1.16 -32.20
C SER A 385 -26.16 -2.21 -32.67
N THR A 386 -26.04 -3.43 -32.12
CA THR A 386 -27.19 -4.19 -31.57
C THR A 386 -26.76 -5.14 -30.44
N ASP A 387 -27.63 -5.24 -29.43
CA ASP A 387 -27.65 -6.17 -28.29
C ASP A 387 -27.64 -7.67 -28.69
N TYR A 388 -27.04 -8.56 -27.87
CA TYR A 388 -27.73 -9.60 -27.07
C TYR A 388 -26.79 -10.66 -26.44
N SER A 389 -26.96 -10.84 -25.12
CA SER A 389 -26.95 -12.06 -24.28
C SER A 389 -25.91 -13.20 -24.37
N ASN A 390 -25.27 -13.43 -23.20
CA ASN A 390 -24.97 -14.68 -22.50
C ASN A 390 -24.47 -15.91 -23.29
N THR A 391 -23.22 -16.30 -23.02
CA THR A 391 -22.86 -17.73 -22.91
C THR A 391 -21.71 -17.92 -21.91
N GLU A 392 -21.94 -18.74 -20.89
CA GLU A 392 -20.91 -19.30 -20.00
C GLU A 392 -19.99 -20.23 -20.78
N VAL A 393 -18.68 -19.95 -20.86
CA VAL A 393 -17.64 -20.98 -21.02
C VAL A 393 -16.36 -20.55 -20.27
N ALA A 394 -15.81 -21.53 -19.56
CA ALA A 394 -14.68 -21.53 -18.63
C ALA A 394 -13.49 -20.61 -18.96
N SER A 395 -13.14 -19.72 -18.01
CA SER A 395 -11.86 -19.00 -18.02
C SER A 395 -10.75 -19.84 -17.38
N ALA A 396 -9.55 -19.69 -17.95
CA ALA A 396 -8.31 -20.11 -17.34
C ALA A 396 -8.16 -19.53 -15.93
N LEU A 397 -7.60 -20.35 -15.04
CA LEU A 397 -7.36 -20.08 -13.63
C LEU A 397 -6.53 -18.80 -13.46
N SER A 398 -7.16 -17.75 -12.93
CA SER A 398 -6.46 -16.64 -12.27
C SER A 398 -5.62 -17.20 -11.13
N PRO A 399 -4.45 -16.60 -10.79
CA PRO A 399 -3.76 -16.97 -9.56
C PRO A 399 -4.72 -16.79 -8.40
N LEU A 400 -5.02 -17.91 -7.75
CA LEU A 400 -5.95 -18.00 -6.65
C LEU A 400 -5.61 -16.94 -5.61
N LEU A 401 -6.53 -16.00 -5.42
CA LEU A 401 -6.70 -15.35 -4.14
C LEU A 401 -6.72 -16.45 -3.08
N ILE A 402 -5.79 -16.38 -2.12
CA ILE A 402 -6.02 -16.97 -0.82
C ILE A 402 -7.34 -16.34 -0.35
N SER A 403 -8.40 -17.17 -0.39
CA SER A 403 -9.76 -16.80 -0.03
C SER A 403 -9.74 -15.95 1.24
N SER A 404 -10.48 -14.84 1.23
CA SER A 404 -10.64 -13.89 2.34
C SER A 404 -11.07 -14.54 3.66
N ASN A 405 -11.50 -15.81 3.64
CA ASN A 405 -11.80 -16.60 4.84
C ASN A 405 -10.57 -17.20 5.53
N THR A 406 -9.37 -17.10 4.94
CA THR A 406 -8.10 -17.54 5.56
C THR A 406 -7.21 -16.40 6.04
N LEU A 407 -7.54 -15.14 5.70
CA LEU A 407 -6.81 -13.94 6.14
C LEU A 407 -7.37 -13.29 7.43
N THR A 408 -8.46 -13.82 7.99
CA THR A 408 -9.14 -13.25 9.17
C THR A 408 -8.83 -13.94 10.50
N VAL A 409 -7.95 -14.95 10.55
CA VAL A 409 -7.66 -15.64 11.81
C VAL A 409 -6.37 -15.16 12.50
N ASN A 410 -5.44 -14.48 11.82
CA ASN A 410 -4.17 -14.04 12.44
C ASN A 410 -3.59 -12.74 11.85
N ASN A 411 -4.41 -11.73 11.56
CA ASN A 411 -3.92 -10.40 11.19
C ASN A 411 -4.00 -9.47 12.42
N PRO A 412 -2.88 -9.18 13.13
CA PRO A 412 -2.95 -8.55 14.44
C PRO A 412 -3.02 -7.01 14.39
N LEU A 413 -3.03 -6.39 13.21
CA LEU A 413 -3.07 -4.93 13.06
C LEU A 413 -4.52 -4.40 12.93
N TYR A 414 -5.30 -4.56 13.99
CA TYR A 414 -6.53 -3.79 14.21
C TYR A 414 -6.38 -2.98 15.50
N TYR A 415 -5.91 -1.73 15.40
CA TYR A 415 -6.08 -0.77 16.49
C TYR A 415 -6.19 0.66 15.96
N ASN A 416 -7.25 1.35 16.39
CA ASN A 416 -7.38 2.80 16.30
C ASN A 416 -6.71 3.38 17.54
N ALA A 417 -5.63 4.14 17.37
CA ALA A 417 -5.05 4.92 18.46
C ALA A 417 -5.87 6.21 18.62
N GLN A 418 -6.85 6.19 19.53
CA GLN A 418 -7.49 7.40 20.04
C GLN A 418 -6.81 7.74 21.37
N ARG A 419 -6.00 8.79 21.38
CA ARG A 419 -5.37 9.34 22.59
C ARG A 419 -6.13 10.60 22.97
N ASP A 420 -7.01 10.48 23.95
CA ASP A 420 -7.52 11.64 24.68
C ASP A 420 -6.51 11.96 25.79
N ASN A 421 -5.87 13.12 25.70
CA ASN A 421 -5.02 13.66 26.76
C ASN A 421 -5.87 14.61 27.62
N GLU A 422 -6.17 14.21 28.85
CA GLU A 422 -6.37 15.16 29.96
C GLU A 422 -5.31 14.89 31.05
N PRO A 423 -4.78 15.93 31.72
CA PRO A 423 -3.75 15.77 32.73
C PRO A 423 -4.40 15.54 34.10
N GLU A 424 -4.19 14.37 34.71
CA GLU A 424 -4.45 14.18 36.14
C GLU A 424 -3.15 14.31 36.96
N GLU A 425 -3.26 15.15 37.99
CA GLU A 425 -2.22 15.48 38.97
C GLU A 425 -1.65 14.25 39.69
N ILE A 426 -0.33 14.21 39.78
CA ILE A 426 0.41 13.25 40.60
C ILE A 426 0.35 13.71 42.06
N ILE A 427 -0.36 12.96 42.91
CA ILE A 427 -0.14 12.97 44.36
C ILE A 427 0.63 11.71 44.74
N VAL A 428 1.84 11.94 45.24
CA VAL A 428 2.78 10.96 45.80
C VAL A 428 2.20 10.33 47.06
N ASN A 429 2.28 9.00 47.18
CA ASN A 429 2.49 8.36 48.48
C ASN A 429 3.21 7.01 48.34
N GLU A 430 4.38 6.93 48.96
CA GLU A 430 5.14 5.71 49.23
C GLU A 430 4.44 4.87 50.31
N ASN A 431 4.34 3.55 50.11
CA ASN A 431 4.87 2.58 51.08
C ASN A 431 4.71 1.11 50.62
N THR A 432 5.88 0.46 50.53
CA THR A 432 6.23 -0.90 51.00
C THR A 432 5.27 -2.09 50.78
N GLY A 433 5.80 -3.17 50.16
CA GLY A 433 5.20 -4.49 50.32
C GLY A 433 5.75 -5.57 49.38
N ASN A 434 6.91 -6.11 49.75
CA ASN A 434 7.57 -7.25 49.12
C ASN A 434 6.71 -8.54 49.22
N ALA A 435 6.46 -9.27 48.13
CA ALA A 435 6.08 -10.69 48.18
C ALA A 435 6.29 -11.40 46.83
N ASN A 436 7.28 -12.31 46.81
CA ASN A 436 7.42 -13.37 45.82
C ASN A 436 6.26 -14.37 45.92
N SER A 437 5.66 -14.78 44.80
CA SER A 437 5.22 -16.17 44.62
C SER A 437 5.19 -16.56 43.14
N CYS A 438 6.07 -17.51 42.81
CA CYS A 438 5.93 -18.37 41.64
C CYS A 438 4.59 -19.10 41.71
N LEU A 439 3.81 -19.04 40.64
CA LEU A 439 2.75 -19.99 40.35
C LEU A 439 2.92 -20.47 38.92
N SER A 440 3.48 -21.67 38.81
CA SER A 440 3.42 -22.51 37.63
C SER A 440 1.96 -22.74 37.24
N LEU A 441 1.56 -22.31 36.04
CA LEU A 441 0.28 -22.67 35.46
C LEU A 441 0.50 -23.67 34.33
N SER A 442 0.08 -24.88 34.64
CA SER A 442 -0.11 -26.01 33.73
C SER A 442 -1.09 -25.66 32.62
N THR A 443 -0.82 -26.23 31.45
CA THR A 443 -1.73 -26.40 30.32
C THR A 443 -3.09 -26.98 30.75
N GLU A 444 -4.17 -26.21 30.62
CA GLU A 444 -5.52 -26.78 30.50
C GLU A 444 -6.51 -25.83 29.80
N SER A 445 -6.99 -26.29 28.64
CA SER A 445 -8.39 -26.21 28.18
C SER A 445 -9.02 -24.84 27.88
N THR A 446 -9.00 -24.47 26.61
CA THR A 446 -9.95 -23.55 25.96
C THR A 446 -11.38 -24.09 26.06
N ASN A 447 -12.11 -23.80 27.15
CA ASN A 447 -13.54 -24.13 27.21
C ASN A 447 -14.40 -23.22 28.13
N THR A 448 -13.93 -22.01 28.45
CA THR A 448 -14.70 -21.08 29.30
C THR A 448 -15.71 -20.20 28.56
N PHE A 449 -15.73 -20.20 27.22
CA PHE A 449 -16.69 -19.43 26.44
C PHE A 449 -18.11 -20.02 26.49
N TRP A 450 -18.22 -21.35 26.54
CA TRP A 450 -19.48 -22.11 26.61
C TRP A 450 -19.99 -22.31 28.05
N ASN A 451 -19.88 -21.29 28.90
CA ASN A 451 -20.54 -21.33 30.20
C ASN A 451 -22.07 -21.26 29.98
N SER A 452 -22.85 -22.04 30.72
CA SER A 452 -24.32 -22.11 30.62
C SER A 452 -25.00 -20.75 30.73
N LYS A 453 -24.39 -19.79 31.43
CA LYS A 453 -24.83 -18.39 31.50
C LYS A 453 -24.71 -17.66 30.16
N ASN A 454 -23.64 -17.87 29.39
CA ASN A 454 -23.45 -17.21 28.09
C ASN A 454 -24.43 -17.77 27.04
N ILE A 455 -24.70 -19.07 27.08
CA ILE A 455 -25.70 -19.71 26.21
C ILE A 455 -27.10 -19.16 26.51
N ALA A 456 -27.46 -18.96 27.78
CA ALA A 456 -28.74 -18.37 28.16
C ALA A 456 -28.89 -16.93 27.66
N ILE A 457 -27.83 -16.11 27.74
CA ILE A 457 -27.84 -14.73 27.24
C ILE A 457 -28.04 -14.71 25.72
N ILE A 458 -27.30 -15.56 24.98
CA ILE A 458 -27.42 -15.66 23.51
C ILE A 458 -28.85 -16.08 23.13
N ALA A 459 -29.44 -17.05 23.83
CA ALA A 459 -30.81 -17.50 23.57
C ALA A 459 -31.85 -16.39 23.81
N ILE A 460 -31.66 -15.56 24.85
CA ILE A 460 -32.54 -14.41 25.12
C ILE A 460 -32.40 -13.35 24.02
N CYS A 461 -31.18 -13.04 23.57
CA CYS A 461 -30.95 -12.09 22.48
C CYS A 461 -31.60 -12.54 21.16
N ILE A 462 -31.52 -13.83 20.84
CA ILE A 462 -32.18 -14.40 19.66
C ILE A 462 -33.70 -14.30 19.78
N LEU A 463 -34.27 -14.62 20.96
CA LEU A 463 -35.72 -14.52 21.19
C LEU A 463 -36.22 -13.07 21.04
N ILE A 464 -35.50 -12.10 21.60
CA ILE A 464 -35.83 -10.67 21.48
C ILE A 464 -35.79 -10.23 20.01
N SER A 465 -34.77 -10.65 19.26
CA SER A 465 -34.62 -10.32 17.84
C SER A 465 -35.78 -10.87 16.99
N ILE A 466 -36.22 -12.11 17.27
CA ILE A 466 -37.37 -12.72 16.59
C ILE A 466 -38.67 -11.96 16.91
N ILE A 467 -38.86 -11.54 18.17
CA ILE A 467 -40.03 -10.76 18.58
C ILE A 467 -40.05 -9.42 17.85
N ILE A 468 -38.92 -8.70 17.81
CA ILE A 468 -38.80 -7.43 17.09
C ILE A 468 -39.12 -7.63 15.61
N LEU A 469 -38.52 -8.63 14.97
CA LEU A 469 -38.75 -8.90 13.55
C LEU A 469 -40.23 -9.26 13.26
N SER A 470 -40.87 -10.00 14.16
CA SER A 470 -42.28 -10.36 14.06
C SER A 470 -43.19 -9.14 14.19
N ILE A 471 -42.86 -8.18 15.08
CA ILE A 471 -43.58 -6.92 15.21
C ILE A 471 -43.44 -6.08 13.92
N TYR A 472 -42.25 -5.99 13.35
CA TYR A 472 -42.01 -5.29 12.08
C TYR A 472 -42.79 -5.89 10.91
N LEU A 473 -42.93 -7.22 10.87
CA LEU A 473 -43.72 -7.91 9.86
C LEU A 473 -45.24 -7.73 10.03
N LEU A 474 -45.72 -7.65 11.27
CA LEU A 474 -47.14 -7.49 11.57
C LEU A 474 -47.63 -6.04 11.40
N TYR A 475 -46.77 -5.05 11.63
CA TYR A 475 -47.13 -3.62 11.62
C TYR A 475 -46.25 -2.78 10.70
N PRO A 476 -46.16 -3.08 9.38
CA PRO A 476 -45.21 -2.46 8.47
C PRO A 476 -45.48 -0.96 8.19
N ASN A 477 -46.67 -0.47 8.50
CA ASN A 477 -47.06 0.93 8.28
C ASN A 477 -46.88 1.82 9.53
N GLU A 478 -46.80 1.22 10.72
CA GLU A 478 -46.67 1.95 11.99
C GLU A 478 -45.19 2.06 12.43
N SER A 479 -44.33 1.15 11.96
CA SER A 479 -42.88 1.17 12.24
C SER A 479 -42.09 2.26 11.49
N LYS A 480 -42.74 3.11 10.68
CA LYS A 480 -42.11 4.25 10.01
C LYS A 480 -42.04 5.53 10.85
N GLN A 481 -42.56 5.51 12.09
CA GLN A 481 -42.58 6.68 12.99
C GLN A 481 -41.78 6.47 14.29
N VAL A 482 -41.09 5.34 14.44
CA VAL A 482 -40.14 5.04 15.54
C VAL A 482 -38.77 4.83 14.92
#